data_AF-A0A8T4VT03-F1
#
_entry.id   AF-A0A8T4VT03-F1
#
_cell.length_a   1.000
_cell.length_b   1.000
_cell.length_c   1.000
_cell.angle_alpha   90.00
_cell.angle_beta   90.00
_cell.angle_gamma   90.00
#
_symmetry.space_group_name_H-M   'P 1'
#
loop_
_entity.id
_entity.type
_entity.pdbx_description
1 polymer ?
#
loop_
_entity_poly.entity_id
_entity_poly.type
_entity_poly.pdbx_seq_one_letter_code
_entity_poly.pdbx_strand_id
1 'polypeptide(L)'
;MNRRTCSAAVICVIMLCLPGFASLQLVEATDTGGRPAVQDMIDAVNESMVHEYLEGLVSFGPRYTGSENCTAAAQWIHDQFAAMGLHVRFHEWNYAGFSSQNIVATLNGSSDAEIILSAHYDTVAVSPGADDDGSGVASLLAAASVIQSHTFTHTIRFIAFSGEEVGTYGSFTYARQAYQRGDHIRAVVNLDMVGYADTTEGGTTARMFCPDRAAWLADFSSSVAARYPSLEMSVQVVPNYRGAD
;
A
#
# COMPACT_ATOMS: atom_id res chain seq x y z
N MET A 1 17.64 -19.04 16.71
CA MET A 1 17.42 -19.28 15.26
C MET A 1 16.85 -17.97 14.72
N ASN A 2 17.71 -17.09 14.21
CA ASN A 2 17.35 -15.73 13.79
C ASN A 2 16.47 -15.80 12.54
N ARG A 3 15.16 -15.62 12.70
CA ARG A 3 14.28 -15.29 11.58
C ARG A 3 14.31 -13.77 11.45
N ARG A 4 15.00 -13.27 10.42
CA ARG A 4 14.88 -11.87 10.00
C ARG A 4 13.51 -11.76 9.31
N THR A 5 12.66 -10.93 9.85
CA THR A 5 11.31 -10.62 9.38
C THR A 5 11.36 -9.73 8.14
N CYS A 6 10.37 -9.89 7.24
CA CYS A 6 10.28 -9.19 5.96
C CYS A 6 10.08 -7.67 6.15
N SER A 7 10.93 -6.86 5.50
CA SER A 7 10.95 -5.39 5.55
C SER A 7 9.80 -4.68 4.79
N ALA A 8 8.67 -5.36 4.57
CA ALA A 8 7.60 -4.92 3.66
C ALA A 8 6.96 -3.58 4.02
N ALA A 9 6.86 -3.25 5.31
CA ALA A 9 6.28 -1.99 5.77
C ALA A 9 7.08 -0.75 5.32
N VAL A 10 8.31 -0.93 4.82
CA VAL A 10 9.16 0.19 4.41
C VAL A 10 8.98 0.60 2.94
N ILE A 11 8.41 -0.26 2.10
CA ILE A 11 8.17 0.03 0.66
C ILE A 11 7.16 1.18 0.48
N CYS A 12 6.28 1.41 1.45
CA CYS A 12 5.20 2.39 1.36
C CYS A 12 5.64 3.84 1.61
N VAL A 13 6.63 4.06 2.48
CA VAL A 13 7.18 5.40 2.77
C VAL A 13 7.87 6.02 1.55
N ILE A 14 8.27 5.16 0.61
CA ILE A 14 9.24 5.44 -0.43
C ILE A 14 8.64 6.06 -1.70
N MET A 15 7.34 5.89 -1.96
CA MET A 15 6.69 6.32 -3.21
C MET A 15 6.22 7.80 -3.22
N LEU A 16 6.51 8.56 -2.16
CA LEU A 16 5.92 9.89 -1.93
C LEU A 16 6.78 11.08 -2.34
N CYS A 17 7.99 10.85 -2.85
CA CYS A 17 8.94 11.90 -3.24
C CYS A 17 9.07 12.07 -4.76
N LEU A 18 7.96 12.17 -5.51
CA LEU A 18 7.99 12.49 -6.94
C LEU A 18 8.04 14.01 -7.18
N PRO A 19 9.15 14.58 -7.70
CA PRO A 19 9.09 15.84 -8.45
C PRO A 19 8.51 15.56 -9.85
N GLY A 20 7.51 16.35 -10.26
CA GLY A 20 6.83 16.21 -11.54
C GLY A 20 7.78 16.30 -12.75
N PHE A 21 7.52 15.46 -13.76
CA PHE A 21 8.30 15.36 -15.00
C PHE A 21 8.38 16.71 -15.75
N ALA A 22 9.61 17.18 -15.98
CA ALA A 22 9.94 18.06 -17.11
C ALA A 22 11.29 17.60 -17.71
N SER A 23 11.32 17.55 -19.02
CA SER A 23 12.42 17.10 -19.88
C SER A 23 13.73 17.88 -19.71
N LEU A 24 14.83 17.13 -19.67
CA LEU A 24 16.16 17.46 -20.19
C LEU A 24 16.87 18.72 -19.65
N GLN A 25 17.48 18.59 -18.48
CA GLN A 25 18.89 18.96 -18.21
C GLN A 25 19.25 18.38 -16.83
N LEU A 26 20.41 17.72 -16.72
CA LEU A 26 21.01 17.37 -15.44
C LEU A 26 21.24 18.65 -14.64
N VAL A 27 20.29 19.01 -13.79
CA VAL A 27 20.56 19.83 -12.62
C VAL A 27 20.75 18.81 -11.50
N GLU A 28 22.00 18.64 -11.07
CA GLU A 28 22.29 17.95 -9.82
C GLU A 28 21.44 18.63 -8.75
N ALA A 29 20.40 17.92 -8.29
CA ALA A 29 19.56 18.38 -7.21
C ALA A 29 20.45 18.45 -5.96
N THR A 30 20.84 19.67 -5.60
CA THR A 30 21.47 19.97 -4.33
C THR A 30 20.50 19.64 -3.21
N ASP A 31 20.79 18.49 -2.60
CA ASP A 31 20.27 17.99 -1.34
C ASP A 31 20.24 19.08 -0.25
N THR A 32 19.06 19.62 0.03
CA THR A 32 18.86 20.58 1.14
C THR A 32 17.52 20.38 1.87
N GLY A 33 17.05 19.14 2.05
CA GLY A 33 15.94 18.90 2.98
C GLY A 33 15.25 17.52 2.99
N GLY A 34 15.53 16.62 2.05
CA GLY A 34 14.74 15.38 1.89
C GLY A 34 15.31 14.11 2.54
N ARG A 35 16.62 14.06 2.85
CA ARG A 35 17.26 12.83 3.38
C ARG A 35 16.86 12.51 4.82
N PRO A 36 16.87 13.46 5.77
CA PRO A 36 16.52 13.15 7.17
C PRO A 36 15.06 12.70 7.28
N ALA A 37 14.12 13.43 6.66
CA ALA A 37 12.69 13.15 6.81
C ALA A 37 12.26 11.75 6.34
N VAL A 38 12.77 11.27 5.20
CA VAL A 38 12.42 9.91 4.72
C VAL A 38 13.13 8.83 5.54
N GLN A 39 14.37 9.06 5.96
CA GLN A 39 15.06 8.10 6.85
C GLN A 39 14.35 8.01 8.21
N ASP A 40 13.89 9.15 8.77
CA ASP A 40 13.14 9.17 10.02
C ASP A 40 11.82 8.38 9.90
N MET A 41 11.14 8.48 8.76
CA MET A 41 9.96 7.65 8.47
C MET A 41 10.32 6.17 8.37
N ILE A 42 11.40 5.82 7.67
CA ILE A 42 11.90 4.44 7.58
C ILE A 42 12.18 3.88 8.99
N ASP A 43 12.86 4.66 9.84
CA ASP A 43 13.27 4.25 11.18
C ASP A 43 12.10 4.19 12.17
N ALA A 44 11.01 4.90 11.90
CA ALA A 44 9.78 4.87 12.71
C ALA A 44 8.98 3.57 12.51
N VAL A 45 9.12 2.92 11.35
CA VAL A 45 8.49 1.62 11.08
C VAL A 45 9.22 0.54 11.86
N ASN A 46 8.50 -0.26 12.64
CA ASN A 46 9.08 -1.36 13.40
C ASN A 46 8.19 -2.62 13.37
N GLU A 47 8.80 -3.77 13.65
CA GLU A 47 8.15 -5.08 13.57
C GLU A 47 6.93 -5.22 14.49
N SER A 48 7.00 -4.69 15.72
CA SER A 48 5.89 -4.77 16.68
C SER A 48 4.66 -4.04 16.15
N MET A 49 4.83 -2.85 15.58
CA MET A 49 3.73 -2.10 14.96
C MET A 49 3.05 -2.89 13.84
N VAL A 50 3.82 -3.47 12.91
CA VAL A 50 3.27 -4.25 11.78
C VAL A 50 2.57 -5.51 12.30
N HIS A 51 3.18 -6.18 13.29
CA HIS A 51 2.62 -7.38 13.89
C HIS A 51 1.30 -7.11 14.61
N GLU A 52 1.19 -6.03 15.38
CA GLU A 52 -0.04 -5.63 16.05
C GLU A 52 -1.19 -5.37 15.07
N TYR A 53 -0.92 -4.69 13.94
CA TYR A 53 -1.94 -4.50 12.90
C TYR A 53 -2.34 -5.81 12.24
N LEU A 54 -1.37 -6.69 11.97
CA LEU A 54 -1.64 -8.01 11.39
C LEU A 54 -2.50 -8.86 12.32
N GLU A 55 -2.13 -8.97 13.60
CA GLU A 55 -2.90 -9.72 14.59
C GLU A 55 -4.31 -9.14 14.77
N GLY A 56 -4.42 -7.81 14.81
CA GLY A 56 -5.71 -7.12 14.88
C GLY A 56 -6.64 -7.52 13.74
N LEU A 57 -6.16 -7.49 12.49
CA LEU A 57 -6.95 -7.87 11.33
C LEU A 57 -7.26 -9.38 11.27
N VAL A 58 -6.26 -10.23 11.55
CA VAL A 58 -6.42 -11.69 11.49
C VAL A 58 -7.37 -12.20 12.59
N SER A 59 -7.51 -11.48 13.70
CA SER A 59 -8.40 -11.84 14.81
C SER A 59 -9.88 -11.95 14.42
N PHE A 60 -10.31 -11.32 13.32
CA PHE A 60 -11.65 -11.45 12.78
C PHE A 60 -11.91 -12.82 12.13
N GLY A 61 -10.87 -13.66 11.93
CA GLY A 61 -10.97 -14.91 11.19
C GLY A 61 -11.11 -14.69 9.69
N PRO A 62 -11.69 -15.63 8.93
CA PRO A 62 -11.96 -15.45 7.51
C PRO A 62 -12.88 -14.24 7.27
N ARG A 63 -12.47 -13.35 6.35
CA ARG A 63 -13.13 -12.09 6.01
C ARG A 63 -13.72 -12.16 4.60
N TYR A 64 -14.45 -13.24 4.31
CA TYR A 64 -15.08 -13.44 3.00
C TYR A 64 -15.97 -12.27 2.59
N THR A 65 -15.85 -11.81 1.35
CA THR A 65 -16.59 -10.65 0.85
C THR A 65 -18.10 -10.77 1.09
N GLY A 66 -18.69 -9.76 1.73
CA GLY A 66 -20.11 -9.73 2.12
C GLY A 66 -20.45 -10.41 3.45
N SER A 67 -19.47 -11.00 4.15
CA SER A 67 -19.67 -11.57 5.48
C SER A 67 -19.68 -10.51 6.59
N GLU A 68 -20.19 -10.88 7.77
CA GLU A 68 -20.14 -10.05 8.98
C GLU A 68 -18.69 -9.78 9.39
N ASN A 69 -17.80 -10.76 9.30
CA ASN A 69 -16.37 -10.60 9.61
C ASN A 69 -15.69 -9.61 8.66
N CYS A 70 -16.02 -9.66 7.36
CA CYS A 70 -15.53 -8.68 6.38
C CYS A 70 -16.02 -7.27 6.75
N THR A 71 -17.30 -7.12 7.11
CA THR A 71 -17.87 -5.84 7.55
C THR A 71 -17.21 -5.31 8.84
N ALA A 72 -16.98 -6.18 9.82
CA ALA A 72 -16.34 -5.83 11.08
C ALA A 72 -14.87 -5.45 10.88
N ALA A 73 -14.13 -6.18 10.04
CA ALA A 73 -12.78 -5.84 9.66
C ALA A 73 -12.71 -4.48 8.94
N ALA A 74 -13.68 -4.19 8.07
CA ALA A 74 -13.76 -2.90 7.39
C ALA A 74 -13.92 -1.73 8.38
N GLN A 75 -14.80 -1.89 9.36
CA GLN A 75 -14.97 -0.91 10.43
C GLN A 75 -13.69 -0.74 11.25
N TRP A 76 -13.02 -1.84 11.59
CA TRP A 76 -11.77 -1.79 12.34
C TRP A 76 -10.67 -1.03 11.56
N ILE A 77 -10.49 -1.31 10.26
CA ILE A 77 -9.51 -0.60 9.42
C ILE A 77 -9.87 0.89 9.33
N HIS A 78 -11.15 1.21 9.15
CA HIS A 78 -11.63 2.59 9.17
C HIS A 78 -11.22 3.30 10.47
N ASP A 79 -11.45 2.66 11.61
CA ASP A 79 -11.17 3.23 12.93
C ASP A 79 -9.67 3.39 13.17
N GLN A 80 -8.82 2.48 12.65
CA GLN A 80 -7.37 2.65 12.68
C GLN A 80 -6.95 3.92 11.93
N PHE A 81 -7.41 4.12 10.69
CA PHE A 81 -7.08 5.34 9.93
C PHE A 81 -7.67 6.60 10.57
N ALA A 82 -8.88 6.52 11.14
CA ALA A 82 -9.51 7.67 11.80
C ALA A 82 -8.75 8.08 13.07
N ALA A 83 -8.25 7.11 13.84
CA ALA A 83 -7.41 7.34 15.00
C ALA A 83 -6.07 8.03 14.63
N MET A 84 -5.60 7.86 13.40
CA MET A 84 -4.45 8.58 12.84
C MET A 84 -4.79 10.01 12.40
N GLY A 85 -6.04 10.46 12.54
CA GLY A 85 -6.48 11.81 12.15
C GLY A 85 -6.71 11.98 10.64
N LEU A 86 -6.73 10.89 9.87
CA LEU A 86 -6.96 10.95 8.42
C LEU A 86 -8.44 11.19 8.10
N HIS A 87 -8.71 11.77 6.92
CA HIS A 87 -10.07 11.84 6.41
C HIS A 87 -10.45 10.48 5.81
N VAL A 88 -11.27 9.71 6.56
CA VAL A 88 -11.68 8.36 6.17
C VAL A 88 -13.13 8.35 5.70
N ARG A 89 -13.40 7.57 4.64
CA ARG A 89 -14.76 7.26 4.20
C ARG A 89 -14.87 5.83 3.73
N PHE A 90 -16.06 5.27 3.85
CA PHE A 90 -16.42 4.08 3.10
C PHE A 90 -16.72 4.41 1.64
N HIS A 91 -16.32 3.52 0.75
CA HIS A 91 -16.73 3.47 -0.64
C HIS A 91 -17.54 2.20 -0.83
N GLU A 92 -18.86 2.33 -0.70
CA GLU A 92 -19.82 1.25 -0.93
C GLU A 92 -19.83 0.85 -2.40
N TRP A 93 -19.89 -0.44 -2.66
CA TRP A 93 -19.99 -0.97 -4.03
C TRP A 93 -20.92 -2.18 -4.09
N ASN A 94 -21.56 -2.32 -5.25
CA ASN A 94 -22.41 -3.45 -5.60
C ASN A 94 -22.05 -3.90 -7.01
N TYR A 95 -21.62 -5.14 -7.18
CA TYR A 95 -21.18 -5.67 -8.46
C TYR A 95 -21.31 -7.18 -8.54
N ALA A 96 -21.79 -7.69 -9.68
CA ALA A 96 -21.94 -9.12 -9.96
C ALA A 96 -22.63 -9.95 -8.85
N GLY A 97 -23.59 -9.35 -8.13
CA GLY A 97 -24.33 -10.02 -7.04
C GLY A 97 -23.66 -9.94 -5.67
N PHE A 98 -22.48 -9.31 -5.56
CA PHE A 98 -21.80 -9.02 -4.30
C PHE A 98 -22.00 -7.55 -3.90
N SER A 99 -21.97 -7.31 -2.59
CA SER A 99 -22.01 -5.99 -1.98
C SER A 99 -20.99 -5.93 -0.85
N SER A 100 -20.18 -4.88 -0.82
CA SER A 100 -19.25 -4.61 0.28
C SER A 100 -18.78 -3.15 0.21
N GLN A 101 -17.77 -2.82 1.01
CA GLN A 101 -17.21 -1.48 1.14
C GLN A 101 -15.68 -1.51 1.03
N ASN A 102 -15.10 -0.52 0.36
CA ASN A 102 -13.68 -0.21 0.50
C ASN A 102 -13.50 0.87 1.55
N ILE A 103 -12.33 0.94 2.17
CA ILE A 103 -11.97 1.99 3.13
C ILE A 103 -11.01 2.92 2.42
N VAL A 104 -11.34 4.21 2.31
CA VAL A 104 -10.52 5.22 1.67
C VAL A 104 -10.11 6.25 2.70
N ALA A 105 -8.86 6.20 3.15
CA ALA A 105 -8.26 7.21 4.02
C ALA A 105 -7.43 8.20 3.17
N THR A 106 -7.61 9.49 3.42
CA THR A 106 -7.00 10.56 2.61
C THR A 106 -6.11 11.43 3.50
N LEU A 107 -4.85 11.57 3.10
CA LEU A 107 -3.93 12.59 3.57
C LEU A 107 -3.79 13.65 2.47
N ASN A 108 -4.31 14.84 2.71
CA ASN A 108 -4.35 15.89 1.69
C ASN A 108 -2.95 16.44 1.42
N GLY A 109 -2.60 16.53 0.13
CA GLY A 109 -1.43 17.26 -0.33
C GLY A 109 -1.78 18.70 -0.70
N SER A 110 -0.78 19.45 -1.21
CA SER A 110 -0.99 20.81 -1.72
C SER A 110 -1.49 20.88 -3.17
N SER A 111 -1.55 19.75 -3.88
CA SER A 111 -2.04 19.63 -5.26
C SER A 111 -3.19 18.61 -5.40
N ASP A 112 -3.82 18.59 -6.57
CA ASP A 112 -4.91 17.67 -6.93
C ASP A 112 -4.43 16.29 -7.42
N ALA A 113 -3.12 16.13 -7.62
CA ALA A 113 -2.53 14.89 -8.08
C ALA A 113 -2.44 13.88 -6.94
N GLU A 114 -2.78 12.61 -7.23
CA GLU A 114 -2.95 11.57 -6.21
C GLU A 114 -1.93 10.44 -6.35
N ILE A 115 -1.44 9.95 -5.22
CA ILE A 115 -0.70 8.68 -5.10
C ILE A 115 -1.56 7.74 -4.26
N ILE A 116 -1.77 6.52 -4.75
CA ILE A 116 -2.55 5.51 -4.03
C ILE A 116 -1.62 4.41 -3.52
N LEU A 117 -1.74 4.12 -2.23
CA LEU A 117 -1.26 2.87 -1.65
C LEU A 117 -2.47 2.02 -1.32
N SER A 118 -2.43 0.74 -1.71
CA SER A 118 -3.55 -0.17 -1.50
C SER A 118 -3.14 -1.55 -1.05
N ALA A 119 -4.10 -2.24 -0.48
CA ALA A 119 -4.08 -3.65 -0.11
C ALA A 119 -5.53 -4.16 -0.14
N HIS A 120 -5.78 -5.47 -0.15
CA HIS A 120 -7.13 -5.99 0.07
C HIS A 120 -7.26 -6.63 1.46
N TYR A 121 -8.44 -6.51 2.05
CA TYR A 121 -8.68 -7.01 3.40
C TYR A 121 -9.64 -8.20 3.43
N ASP A 122 -10.33 -8.50 2.33
CA ASP A 122 -11.13 -9.72 2.24
C ASP A 122 -10.24 -10.96 2.04
N THR A 123 -10.83 -12.13 2.29
CA THR A 123 -10.16 -13.42 2.17
C THR A 123 -11.07 -14.42 1.47
N VAL A 124 -10.53 -15.54 1.00
CA VAL A 124 -11.34 -16.75 0.82
C VAL A 124 -11.94 -17.26 2.15
N ALA A 125 -13.02 -18.04 2.06
CA ALA A 125 -13.78 -18.50 3.23
C ALA A 125 -13.02 -19.47 4.18
N VAL A 126 -11.92 -20.07 3.73
CA VAL A 126 -11.19 -21.12 4.46
C VAL A 126 -9.80 -20.68 4.94
N SER A 127 -9.50 -19.38 4.87
CA SER A 127 -8.19 -18.83 5.22
C SER A 127 -8.31 -17.76 6.30
N PRO A 128 -7.40 -17.72 7.29
CA PRO A 128 -7.27 -16.56 8.18
C PRO A 128 -6.76 -15.30 7.44
N GLY A 129 -6.17 -15.48 6.26
CA GLY A 129 -5.66 -14.42 5.39
C GLY A 129 -4.58 -13.56 6.03
N ALA A 130 -3.55 -14.21 6.57
CA ALA A 130 -2.45 -13.52 7.24
C ALA A 130 -1.45 -12.93 6.24
N ASP A 131 -0.98 -13.72 5.27
CA ASP A 131 -0.12 -13.20 4.20
C ASP A 131 -0.96 -12.57 3.09
N ASP A 132 -2.03 -13.25 2.69
CA ASP A 132 -3.00 -12.89 1.64
C ASP A 132 -4.34 -12.45 2.26
N ASP A 133 -4.62 -11.16 2.42
CA ASP A 133 -3.67 -10.03 2.31
C ASP A 133 -3.58 -9.21 3.61
N GLY A 134 -3.61 -9.93 4.73
CA GLY A 134 -3.38 -9.32 6.04
C GLY A 134 -2.04 -8.59 6.13
N SER A 135 -1.01 -9.09 5.44
CA SER A 135 0.33 -8.50 5.42
C SER A 135 0.37 -7.18 4.65
N GLY A 136 -0.34 -7.07 3.53
CA GLY A 136 -0.51 -5.83 2.77
C GLY A 136 -1.27 -4.78 3.58
N VAL A 137 -2.38 -5.16 4.22
CA VAL A 137 -3.15 -4.22 5.06
C VAL A 137 -2.36 -3.75 6.28
N ALA A 138 -1.63 -4.66 6.96
CA ALA A 138 -0.77 -4.28 8.08
C ALA A 138 0.32 -3.29 7.65
N SER A 139 0.95 -3.53 6.50
CA SER A 139 1.94 -2.63 5.91
C SER A 139 1.33 -1.28 5.52
N LEU A 140 0.10 -1.28 4.96
CA LEU A 140 -0.65 -0.08 4.61
C LEU A 140 -0.96 0.79 5.84
N LEU A 141 -1.40 0.18 6.95
CA LEU A 141 -1.68 0.86 8.22
C LEU A 141 -0.41 1.41 8.86
N ALA A 142 0.68 0.63 8.90
CA ALA A 142 1.97 1.07 9.42
C ALA A 142 2.51 2.28 8.63
N ALA A 143 2.42 2.23 7.31
CA ALA A 143 2.81 3.34 6.45
C ALA A 143 2.00 4.60 6.75
N ALA A 144 0.67 4.50 6.82
CA ALA A 144 -0.20 5.62 7.13
C ALA A 144 0.12 6.24 8.50
N SER A 145 0.36 5.40 9.52
CA SER A 145 0.72 5.82 10.88
C SER A 145 1.96 6.72 10.93
N VAL A 146 2.98 6.38 10.14
CA VAL A 146 4.23 7.14 10.06
C VAL A 146 4.11 8.38 9.17
N ILE A 147 3.44 8.25 8.04
CA ILE A 147 3.39 9.27 6.97
C ILE A 147 2.45 10.42 7.33
N GLN A 148 1.37 10.16 8.08
CA GLN A 148 0.33 11.17 8.39
C GLN A 148 0.86 12.43 9.09
N SER A 149 1.98 12.34 9.81
CA SER A 149 2.59 13.47 10.52
C SER A 149 3.36 14.44 9.61
N HIS A 150 3.42 14.14 8.31
CA HIS A 150 4.19 14.89 7.32
C HIS A 150 3.31 15.54 6.26
N THR A 151 3.89 16.50 5.53
CA THR A 151 3.21 17.22 4.45
C THR A 151 3.78 16.84 3.10
N PHE A 152 2.91 16.74 2.09
CA PHE A 152 3.26 16.28 0.75
C PHE A 152 2.65 17.18 -0.31
N THR A 153 3.27 17.21 -1.49
CA THR A 153 2.70 17.90 -2.65
C THR A 153 1.48 17.16 -3.20
N HIS A 154 1.59 15.83 -3.31
CA HIS A 154 0.52 14.98 -3.82
C HIS A 154 -0.41 14.57 -2.67
N THR A 155 -1.69 14.46 -2.97
CA THR A 155 -2.65 13.82 -2.07
C THR A 155 -2.35 12.33 -2.02
N ILE A 156 -2.36 11.75 -0.82
CA ILE A 156 -2.08 10.32 -0.62
C ILE A 156 -3.37 9.65 -0.19
N ARG A 157 -3.76 8.62 -0.93
CA ARG A 157 -4.88 7.75 -0.55
C ARG A 157 -4.34 6.41 -0.09
N PHE A 158 -4.71 6.03 1.12
CA PHE A 158 -4.55 4.67 1.61
C PHE A 158 -5.90 3.97 1.42
N ILE A 159 -5.92 2.91 0.62
CA ILE A 159 -7.16 2.23 0.27
C ILE A 159 -7.08 0.75 0.62
N ALA A 160 -7.91 0.32 1.55
CA ALA A 160 -8.15 -1.11 1.80
C ALA A 160 -9.37 -1.55 0.99
N PHE A 161 -9.13 -2.40 -0.02
CA PHE A 161 -10.17 -2.92 -0.90
C PHE A 161 -10.83 -4.18 -0.34
N SER A 162 -12.11 -4.35 -0.62
CA SER A 162 -12.77 -5.66 -0.52
C SER A 162 -13.09 -6.20 -1.92
N GLY A 163 -13.47 -7.46 -1.98
CA GLY A 163 -13.93 -8.09 -3.20
C GLY A 163 -12.80 -8.49 -4.14
N GLU A 164 -11.55 -8.53 -3.68
CA GLU A 164 -10.42 -9.05 -4.46
C GLU A 164 -10.69 -10.50 -4.83
N GLU A 165 -11.02 -11.30 -3.81
CA GLU A 165 -11.11 -12.77 -3.87
C GLU A 165 -12.33 -13.27 -4.65
N VAL A 166 -13.25 -12.37 -4.97
CA VAL A 166 -14.41 -12.63 -5.82
C VAL A 166 -14.28 -12.03 -7.22
N GLY A 167 -13.11 -11.47 -7.56
CA GLY A 167 -12.79 -10.99 -8.89
C GLY A 167 -12.42 -9.51 -8.97
N THR A 168 -11.74 -8.96 -7.96
CA THR A 168 -11.28 -7.54 -7.90
C THR A 168 -12.41 -6.51 -7.89
N TYR A 169 -13.59 -6.86 -7.42
CA TYR A 169 -14.81 -6.06 -7.59
C TYR A 169 -14.75 -4.69 -6.87
N GLY A 170 -14.18 -4.62 -5.67
CA GLY A 170 -14.06 -3.35 -4.97
C GLY A 170 -13.07 -2.39 -5.64
N SER A 171 -11.90 -2.87 -6.07
CA SER A 171 -10.91 -2.05 -6.77
C SER A 171 -11.39 -1.68 -8.18
N PHE A 172 -12.02 -2.60 -8.90
CA PHE A 172 -12.64 -2.36 -10.21
C PHE A 172 -13.70 -1.25 -10.14
N THR A 173 -14.62 -1.33 -9.19
CA THR A 173 -15.66 -0.30 -9.02
C THR A 173 -15.06 1.06 -8.64
N TYR A 174 -14.07 1.08 -7.75
CA TYR A 174 -13.36 2.31 -7.38
C TYR A 174 -12.65 2.94 -8.59
N ALA A 175 -11.84 2.17 -9.31
CA ALA A 175 -11.07 2.62 -10.46
C ALA A 175 -11.98 3.16 -11.57
N ARG A 176 -13.10 2.47 -11.85
CA ARG A 176 -14.10 2.94 -12.81
C ARG A 176 -14.69 4.30 -12.41
N GLN A 177 -15.04 4.48 -11.14
CA GLN A 177 -15.57 5.75 -10.68
C GLN A 177 -14.51 6.86 -10.67
N ALA A 178 -13.26 6.54 -10.31
CA ALA A 178 -12.15 7.49 -10.36
C ALA A 178 -11.91 7.99 -11.79
N TYR A 179 -11.92 7.08 -12.77
CA TYR A 179 -11.87 7.43 -14.19
C TYR A 179 -13.02 8.35 -14.61
N GLN A 180 -14.25 8.06 -14.15
CA GLN A 180 -15.43 8.88 -14.46
C GLN A 180 -15.40 10.28 -13.84
N ARG A 181 -14.82 10.41 -12.64
CA ARG A 181 -14.60 11.71 -11.98
C ARG A 181 -13.46 12.50 -12.61
N GLY A 182 -12.54 11.83 -13.32
CA GLY A 182 -11.33 12.42 -13.84
C GLY A 182 -10.27 12.63 -12.76
N ASP A 183 -10.22 11.75 -11.75
CA ASP A 183 -9.24 11.82 -10.66
C ASP A 183 -7.80 11.78 -11.23
N HIS A 184 -6.93 12.66 -10.76
CA HIS A 184 -5.56 12.83 -11.28
C HIS A 184 -4.57 11.86 -10.61
N ILE A 185 -4.78 10.56 -10.79
CA ILE A 185 -3.97 9.51 -10.17
C ILE A 185 -2.65 9.34 -10.93
N ARG A 186 -1.52 9.57 -10.25
CA ARG A 186 -0.17 9.50 -10.82
C ARG A 186 0.49 8.14 -10.65
N ALA A 187 0.24 7.48 -9.53
CA ALA A 187 0.79 6.17 -9.23
C ALA A 187 -0.14 5.40 -8.30
N VAL A 188 -0.14 4.08 -8.46
CA VAL A 188 -0.81 3.12 -7.57
C VAL A 188 0.22 2.07 -7.18
N VAL A 189 0.30 1.80 -5.88
CA VAL A 189 1.15 0.76 -5.30
C VAL A 189 0.25 -0.20 -4.56
N ASN A 190 0.09 -1.41 -5.09
CA ASN A 190 -0.65 -2.47 -4.43
C ASN A 190 0.32 -3.33 -3.63
N LEU A 191 0.04 -3.50 -2.34
CA LEU A 191 0.73 -4.39 -1.43
C LEU A 191 -0.13 -5.64 -1.34
N ASP A 192 0.39 -6.76 -1.80
CA ASP A 192 -0.34 -8.02 -1.87
C ASP A 192 0.64 -9.15 -1.62
N MET A 193 0.46 -9.88 -0.53
CA MET A 193 1.36 -10.93 -0.05
C MET A 193 2.80 -10.45 0.18
N VAL A 194 2.98 -9.58 1.17
CA VAL A 194 4.28 -8.98 1.51
C VAL A 194 4.90 -9.55 2.80
N GLY A 195 4.28 -10.55 3.43
CA GLY A 195 4.69 -11.11 4.71
C GLY A 195 5.49 -12.42 4.62
N TYR A 196 5.50 -13.10 3.48
CA TYR A 196 6.12 -14.42 3.33
C TYR A 196 7.44 -14.42 2.54
N ALA A 197 8.39 -15.24 3.01
CA ALA A 197 9.58 -15.61 2.24
C ALA A 197 10.06 -17.03 2.58
N ASP A 198 10.45 -17.79 1.56
CA ASP A 198 11.02 -19.14 1.72
C ASP A 198 12.45 -19.12 2.28
N THR A 199 13.19 -18.03 2.02
CA THR A 199 14.60 -17.90 2.37
C THR A 199 14.87 -16.51 2.96
N THR A 200 15.96 -16.39 3.72
CA THR A 200 16.41 -15.09 4.24
C THR A 200 16.66 -14.08 3.11
N GLU A 201 17.22 -14.52 1.99
CA GLU A 201 17.44 -13.68 0.80
C GLU A 201 16.10 -13.25 0.15
N GLY A 202 15.13 -14.17 0.11
CA GLY A 202 13.77 -13.84 -0.32
C GLY A 202 13.12 -12.80 0.59
N GLY A 203 13.38 -12.85 1.89
CA GLY A 203 12.86 -11.90 2.88
C GLY A 203 13.41 -10.47 2.73
N THR A 204 14.48 -10.31 1.95
CA THR A 204 15.07 -9.01 1.60
C THR A 204 14.83 -8.63 0.13
N THR A 205 13.92 -9.31 -0.57
CA THR A 205 13.64 -9.06 -1.99
C THR A 205 12.19 -8.62 -2.19
N ALA A 206 12.01 -7.35 -2.58
CA ALA A 206 10.73 -6.81 -3.00
C ALA A 206 10.49 -7.16 -4.48
N ARG A 207 9.45 -7.95 -4.76
CA ARG A 207 9.08 -8.29 -6.15
C ARG A 207 8.02 -7.31 -6.64
N MET A 208 8.30 -6.65 -7.75
CA MET A 208 7.36 -5.71 -8.37
C MET A 208 6.82 -6.29 -9.66
N PHE A 209 5.55 -6.67 -9.61
CA PHE A 209 4.78 -7.11 -10.76
C PHE A 209 4.19 -5.88 -11.42
N CYS A 210 4.70 -5.47 -12.58
CA CYS A 210 4.26 -4.24 -13.24
C CYS A 210 4.09 -4.41 -14.75
N PRO A 211 3.05 -3.80 -15.34
CA PRO A 211 2.95 -3.66 -16.79
C PRO A 211 3.96 -2.62 -17.29
N ASP A 212 4.26 -2.64 -18.59
CA ASP A 212 5.25 -1.73 -19.21
C ASP A 212 4.97 -0.25 -18.91
N ARG A 213 3.69 0.16 -18.84
CA ARG A 213 3.30 1.55 -18.51
C ARG A 213 3.73 1.99 -17.09
N ALA A 214 3.97 1.04 -16.20
CA ALA A 214 4.37 1.25 -14.81
C ALA A 214 5.83 0.86 -14.55
N ALA A 215 6.61 0.51 -15.58
CA ALA A 215 8.02 0.11 -15.41
C ALA A 215 8.84 1.18 -14.68
N TRP A 216 8.52 2.46 -14.89
CA TRP A 216 9.17 3.58 -14.21
C TRP A 216 8.99 3.54 -12.68
N LEU A 217 7.89 2.98 -12.16
CA LEU A 217 7.70 2.80 -10.71
C LEU A 217 8.66 1.74 -10.17
N ALA A 218 8.90 0.68 -10.93
CA ALA A 218 9.83 -0.38 -10.53
C ALA A 218 11.29 0.10 -10.55
N ASP A 219 11.66 0.89 -11.56
CA ASP A 219 12.96 1.57 -11.62
C ASP A 219 13.11 2.56 -10.46
N PHE A 220 12.05 3.32 -10.17
CA PHE A 220 12.04 4.25 -9.05
C PHE A 220 12.22 3.53 -7.72
N SER A 221 11.51 2.44 -7.46
CA SER A 221 11.68 1.62 -6.25
C SER A 221 13.10 1.05 -6.13
N SER A 222 13.70 0.61 -7.24
CA SER A 222 15.09 0.15 -7.27
C SER A 222 16.06 1.28 -6.89
N SER A 223 15.81 2.49 -7.41
CA SER A 223 16.61 3.68 -7.06
C SER A 223 16.49 4.03 -5.57
N VAL A 224 15.32 3.79 -4.97
CA VAL A 224 15.10 4.08 -3.56
C VAL A 224 15.78 3.04 -2.68
N ALA A 225 15.70 1.75 -3.02
CA ALA A 225 16.45 0.70 -2.31
C ALA A 225 17.97 0.99 -2.33
N ALA A 226 18.51 1.47 -3.45
CA ALA A 226 19.90 1.90 -3.54
C ALA A 226 20.21 3.17 -2.72
N ARG A 227 19.24 4.09 -2.59
CA ARG A 227 19.37 5.34 -1.85
C ARG A 227 19.33 5.15 -0.33
N TYR A 228 18.59 4.15 0.15
CA TYR A 228 18.44 3.83 1.57
C TYR A 228 18.94 2.41 1.86
N PRO A 229 20.27 2.21 1.97
CA PRO A 229 20.84 0.88 2.18
C PRO A 229 20.50 0.27 3.55
N SER A 230 20.02 1.09 4.50
CA SER A 230 19.49 0.65 5.81
C SER A 230 18.29 -0.30 5.68
N LEU A 231 17.63 -0.31 4.52
CA LEU A 231 16.55 -1.24 4.22
C LEU A 231 17.02 -2.68 4.03
N GLU A 232 18.31 -2.86 3.69
CA GLU A 232 18.88 -4.14 3.26
C GLU A 232 18.05 -4.82 2.15
N MET A 233 17.28 -4.06 1.35
CA MET A 233 16.37 -4.61 0.34
C MET A 233 16.96 -4.58 -1.07
N SER A 234 16.57 -5.55 -1.88
CA SER A 234 16.71 -5.54 -3.34
C SER A 234 15.33 -5.50 -4.00
N VAL A 235 15.26 -4.94 -5.21
CA VAL A 235 14.03 -4.91 -6.00
C VAL A 235 14.20 -5.83 -7.20
N GLN A 236 13.25 -6.74 -7.37
CA GLN A 236 13.17 -7.64 -8.52
C GLN A 236 11.93 -7.27 -9.35
N VAL A 237 12.15 -6.84 -10.58
CA VAL A 237 11.06 -6.50 -11.50
C VAL A 237 10.57 -7.76 -12.23
N VAL A 238 9.25 -7.99 -12.20
CA VAL A 238 8.58 -9.06 -12.93
C VAL A 238 7.64 -8.43 -13.96
N PRO A 239 8.13 -8.21 -15.21
CA PRO A 239 7.34 -7.54 -16.23
C PRO A 239 6.21 -8.43 -16.74
N ASN A 240 5.14 -7.82 -17.26
CA ASN A 240 4.05 -8.49 -17.98
C ASN A 240 3.30 -9.56 -17.18
N TYR A 241 3.20 -9.39 -15.86
CA TYR A 241 2.39 -10.26 -15.03
C TYR A 241 0.89 -10.06 -15.32
N ARG A 242 0.20 -11.16 -15.64
CA ARG A 242 -1.26 -11.14 -15.86
C ARG A 242 -1.96 -10.88 -14.52
N GLY A 243 -2.65 -9.75 -14.41
CA GLY A 243 -3.31 -9.30 -13.18
C GLY A 243 -2.71 -8.03 -12.58
N ALA A 244 -1.56 -7.56 -13.09
CA ALA A 244 -0.96 -6.28 -12.68
C ALA A 244 -1.52 -5.05 -13.44
N ASP A 245 -2.54 -5.25 -14.29
CA ASP A 245 -3.14 -4.22 -15.15
C ASP A 245 -4.40 -3.56 -14.56
#